data_AF-A0A1G4ICH9-F1
#
_entry.id   AF-A0A1G4ICH9-F1
#
_cell.length_a   1.000
_cell.length_b   1.000
_cell.length_c   1.000
_cell.angle_alpha   90.00
_cell.angle_beta   90.00
_cell.angle_gamma   90.00
#
_symmetry.space_group_name_H-M   'P 1'
#
loop_
_entity.id
_entity.type
_entity.pdbx_description
1 polymer ?
#
loop_
_entity_poly.entity_id
_entity_poly.type
_entity_poly.pdbx_seq_one_letter_code
_entity_poly.pdbx_strand_id
1 'polypeptide(L)'
;MQPPQTNPQLAGMAQRDVVVLAERQQLISNEGFNYCMRRCITHYGEDSIPYHPGEKACLDRCVNKIHNGLDLSCTIRKEFEEKIKKGDMPYRWMKEVLSENE
;
A
#
# COMPACT_ATOMS: atom_id res chain seq x y z
N MET A 1 23.28 -4.71 -14.71
CA MET A 1 22.18 -4.25 -13.83
C MET A 1 22.71 -3.09 -13.02
N GLN A 2 22.04 -1.94 -12.98
CA GLN A 2 22.46 -0.82 -12.13
C GLN A 2 22.24 -1.15 -10.65
N PRO A 3 23.14 -0.72 -9.75
CA PRO A 3 22.98 -0.94 -8.31
C PRO A 3 21.74 -0.19 -7.79
N PRO A 4 21.00 -0.77 -6.82
CA PRO A 4 19.81 -0.14 -6.25
C PRO A 4 20.19 1.17 -5.57
N GLN A 5 19.67 2.29 -6.08
CA GLN A 5 19.81 3.61 -5.47
C GLN A 5 19.06 3.62 -4.14
N THR A 6 19.71 4.07 -3.08
CA THR A 6 19.11 4.22 -1.75
C THR A 6 18.29 5.50 -1.70
N ASN A 7 17.11 5.45 -1.09
CA ASN A 7 16.26 6.62 -0.97
C ASN A 7 16.70 7.50 0.24
N PRO A 8 17.06 8.78 0.05
CA PRO A 8 17.49 9.65 1.15
C PRO A 8 16.35 10.03 2.12
N GLN A 9 15.08 9.89 1.74
CA GLN A 9 13.93 10.17 2.62
C GLN A 9 13.49 8.96 3.46
N LEU A 10 13.82 7.75 3.01
CA LEU A 10 13.47 6.49 3.66
C LEU A 10 14.74 5.65 3.73
N ALA A 11 15.56 5.96 4.74
CA ALA A 11 16.85 5.33 4.96
C ALA A 11 16.71 3.80 4.86
N GLY A 12 17.42 3.22 3.90
CA GLY A 12 17.50 1.79 3.72
C GLY A 12 16.49 1.15 2.77
N MET A 13 15.40 1.83 2.38
CA MET A 13 14.56 1.28 1.31
C MET A 13 15.23 1.51 -0.04
N ALA A 14 15.25 0.46 -0.86
CA ALA A 14 15.62 0.61 -2.26
C ALA A 14 14.59 1.52 -2.94
N GLN A 15 15.07 2.49 -3.73
CA GLN A 15 14.21 3.48 -4.37
C GLN A 15 13.09 2.85 -5.22
N ARG A 16 13.34 1.68 -5.82
CA ARG A 16 12.33 0.90 -6.56
C ARG A 16 11.13 0.49 -5.70
N ASP A 17 11.36 0.10 -4.44
CA ASP A 17 10.31 -0.41 -3.56
C ASP A 17 9.45 0.76 -3.08
N VAL A 18 10.06 1.93 -2.88
CA VAL A 18 9.34 3.17 -2.57
C VAL A 18 8.45 3.61 -3.72
N VAL A 19 8.92 3.53 -4.97
CA VAL A 19 8.11 3.87 -6.16
C VAL A 19 6.91 2.94 -6.27
N VAL A 20 7.10 1.62 -6.12
CA VAL A 20 6.00 0.64 -6.15
C VAL A 20 4.98 0.90 -5.04
N LEU A 21 5.44 1.25 -3.84
CA LEU A 21 4.54 1.59 -2.73
C LEU A 21 3.81 2.91 -2.97
N ALA A 22 4.47 3.93 -3.52
CA ALA A 22 3.85 5.21 -3.84
C ALA A 22 2.80 5.07 -4.96
N GLU A 23 3.10 4.26 -5.98
CA GLU A 23 2.17 3.96 -7.07
C GLU A 23 0.98 3.14 -6.55
N ARG A 24 1.22 2.15 -5.68
CA ARG A 24 0.12 1.43 -4.99
C ARG A 24 -0.70 2.35 -4.10
N GLN A 25 -0.07 3.25 -3.36
CA GLN A 25 -0.76 4.24 -2.53
C GLN A 25 -1.63 5.15 -3.40
N GLN A 26 -1.11 5.64 -4.52
CA GLN A 26 -1.84 6.47 -5.47
C GLN A 26 -3.03 5.71 -6.07
N LEU A 27 -2.84 4.45 -6.47
CA LEU A 27 -3.92 3.59 -6.99
C LEU A 27 -4.99 3.32 -5.92
N ILE A 28 -4.58 3.08 -4.67
CA ILE A 28 -5.48 2.87 -3.54
C ILE A 28 -6.27 4.15 -3.23
N SER A 29 -5.60 5.30 -3.17
CA SER A 29 -6.20 6.58 -2.80
C SER A 29 -7.09 7.17 -3.90
N ASN A 30 -6.74 7.00 -5.18
CA ASN A 30 -7.46 7.64 -6.29
C ASN A 30 -8.32 6.68 -7.12
N GLU A 31 -7.95 5.40 -7.22
CA GLU A 31 -8.60 4.46 -8.16
C GLU A 31 -9.25 3.25 -7.47
N GLY A 32 -9.21 3.16 -6.14
CA GLY A 32 -9.68 1.97 -5.39
C GLY A 32 -11.13 1.59 -5.69
N PHE A 33 -12.03 2.57 -5.81
CA PHE A 33 -13.42 2.32 -6.19
C PHE A 33 -13.54 1.77 -7.62
N ASN A 34 -12.81 2.34 -8.57
CA ASN A 34 -12.83 1.90 -9.98
C ASN A 34 -12.27 0.49 -10.14
N TYR A 35 -11.22 0.15 -9.38
CA TYR A 35 -10.70 -1.21 -9.29
C TYR A 35 -11.77 -2.19 -8.79
N CYS A 36 -12.45 -1.85 -7.70
CA CYS A 36 -13.52 -2.71 -7.16
C CYS A 36 -14.70 -2.83 -8.11
N MET A 37 -15.12 -1.74 -8.76
CA MET A 37 -16.17 -1.75 -9.79
C MET A 37 -15.82 -2.69 -10.95
N ARG A 38 -14.62 -2.55 -11.54
CA ARG A 38 -14.17 -3.42 -12.65
C ARG A 38 -14.07 -4.90 -12.27
N ARG A 39 -13.87 -5.20 -10.98
CA ARG A 39 -13.68 -6.57 -10.51
C ARG A 39 -14.98 -7.24 -10.05
N CYS A 40 -15.92 -6.45 -9.52
CA CYS A 40 -17.13 -6.96 -8.88
C CYS A 40 -18.40 -6.77 -9.70
N ILE A 41 -18.44 -5.81 -10.63
CA ILE A 41 -19.60 -5.60 -11.51
C ILE A 41 -19.36 -6.36 -12.80
N THR A 42 -20.18 -7.37 -13.06
CA THR A 42 -20.10 -8.19 -14.28
C THR A 42 -21.39 -8.17 -15.09
N HIS A 43 -22.51 -7.75 -14.50
CA HIS A 43 -23.82 -7.65 -15.16
C HIS A 43 -24.09 -6.20 -15.55
N TYR A 44 -24.34 -5.98 -16.85
CA TYR A 44 -24.61 -4.65 -17.45
C TYR A 44 -25.94 -4.65 -18.24
N GLY A 45 -27.04 -5.12 -17.63
CA GLY A 45 -28.39 -5.20 -18.24
C GLY A 45 -29.45 -4.37 -17.52
N GLU A 46 -30.68 -4.27 -18.03
CA GLU A 46 -31.76 -3.49 -17.40
C GLU A 46 -32.11 -3.95 -15.96
N ASP A 47 -31.88 -5.23 -15.63
CA ASP A 47 -32.05 -5.80 -14.28
C ASP A 47 -30.86 -5.55 -13.33
N SER A 48 -29.82 -4.84 -13.77
CA SER A 48 -28.58 -4.65 -13.00
C SER A 48 -28.63 -3.46 -12.02
N ILE A 49 -29.76 -2.76 -11.90
CA ILE A 49 -29.94 -1.67 -10.93
C ILE A 49 -30.94 -2.09 -9.84
N PRO A 50 -30.57 -2.09 -8.54
CA PRO A 50 -29.33 -1.61 -7.94
C PRO A 50 -28.40 -2.79 -7.59
N TYR A 51 -27.62 -3.25 -8.55
CA TYR A 51 -26.70 -4.39 -8.47
C TYR A 51 -27.35 -5.75 -8.25
N HIS A 52 -26.82 -6.79 -8.91
CA HIS A 52 -27.17 -8.15 -8.54
C HIS A 52 -26.71 -8.42 -7.09
N PRO A 53 -27.44 -9.20 -6.25
CA PRO A 53 -27.16 -9.32 -4.82
C PRO A 53 -25.70 -9.69 -4.45
N GLY A 54 -25.03 -10.46 -5.32
CA GLY A 54 -23.61 -10.83 -5.12
C GLY A 54 -22.61 -9.74 -5.48
N GLU A 55 -22.94 -8.85 -6.41
CA GLU A 55 -22.04 -7.82 -6.92
C GLU A 55 -21.87 -6.68 -5.93
N LYS A 56 -22.97 -6.24 -5.31
CA LYS A 56 -22.93 -5.26 -4.23
C LYS A 56 -22.09 -5.75 -3.05
N ALA A 57 -22.33 -6.99 -2.62
CA ALA A 57 -21.56 -7.59 -1.54
C ALA A 57 -20.06 -7.73 -1.88
N CYS A 58 -19.73 -8.05 -3.14
CA CYS A 58 -18.34 -8.04 -3.61
C CYS A 58 -17.73 -6.64 -3.55
N LEU A 59 -18.44 -5.64 -4.09
CA LEU A 59 -18.01 -4.25 -4.15
C LEU A 59 -17.75 -3.70 -2.75
N ASP A 60 -18.71 -3.87 -1.83
CA ASP A 60 -18.62 -3.41 -0.44
C ASP A 60 -17.42 -4.07 0.28
N ARG A 61 -17.23 -5.38 0.11
CA ARG A 61 -16.07 -6.09 0.69
C ARG A 61 -14.75 -5.63 0.10
N CYS A 62 -14.71 -5.34 -1.20
CA CYS A 62 -13.51 -4.86 -1.87
C CYS A 62 -13.14 -3.46 -1.38
N VAL A 63 -14.10 -2.53 -1.35
CA VAL A 63 -13.89 -1.16 -0.87
C VAL A 63 -13.44 -1.16 0.59
N ASN A 64 -14.07 -1.97 1.45
CA ASN A 64 -13.65 -2.10 2.85
C ASN A 64 -12.23 -2.65 2.99
N LYS A 65 -11.82 -3.62 2.16
CA LYS A 65 -10.43 -4.12 2.17
C LYS A 65 -9.43 -3.04 1.78
N ILE A 66 -9.77 -2.21 0.78
CA ILE A 66 -8.90 -1.11 0.35
C ILE A 66 -8.78 -0.07 1.46
N HIS A 67 -9.89 0.34 2.08
CA HIS A 67 -9.88 1.29 3.19
C HIS A 67 -9.08 0.77 4.38
N ASN A 68 -9.37 -0.45 4.84
CA ASN A 68 -8.66 -1.05 5.97
C ASN A 68 -7.17 -1.26 5.67
N GLY A 69 -6.83 -1.61 4.43
CA GLY A 69 -5.44 -1.73 3.99
C GLY A 69 -4.70 -0.39 3.99
N LEU A 70 -5.38 0.69 3.60
CA LEU A 70 -4.85 2.05 3.65
C LEU A 70 -4.60 2.50 5.10
N ASP A 71 -5.57 2.28 5.99
CA ASP A 71 -5.45 2.62 7.41
C ASP A 71 -4.31 1.84 8.09
N LEU A 72 -4.21 0.55 7.78
CA LEU A 72 -3.12 -0.29 8.28
C LEU A 72 -1.76 0.21 7.78
N SER A 73 -1.66 0.56 6.49
CA SER A 73 -0.41 1.07 5.90
C SER A 73 0.02 2.39 6.54
N CYS A 74 -0.94 3.31 6.79
CA CYS A 74 -0.69 4.55 7.50
C CYS A 74 -0.20 4.30 8.94
N THR A 75 -0.79 3.32 9.63
CA THR A 75 -0.42 2.96 11.00
C THR A 75 0.99 2.37 11.05
N ILE A 76 1.29 1.38 10.19
CA ILE A 76 2.62 0.77 10.08
C ILE A 76 3.68 1.82 9.75
N ARG A 77 3.37 2.77 8.85
CA ARG A 77 4.30 3.85 8.51
C ARG A 77 4.61 4.73 9.73
N LYS A 78 3.58 5.13 10.49
CA LYS A 78 3.78 5.93 11.73
C LYS A 78 4.62 5.17 12.75
N GLU A 79 4.30 3.90 13.02
CA GLU A 79 5.08 3.07 13.94
C GLU A 79 6.53 2.93 13.51
N PHE A 80 6.76 2.77 12.21
CA PHE A 80 8.09 2.68 11.63
C PHE A 80 8.87 4.01 11.79
N GLU A 81 8.25 5.14 11.47
CA GLU A 81 8.83 6.48 11.66
C GLU A 81 9.17 6.75 13.14
N GLU A 82 8.31 6.34 14.07
CA GLU A 82 8.56 6.46 15.50
C GLU A 82 9.72 5.60 15.98
N LYS A 83 9.82 4.35 15.51
CA LYS A 83 10.93 3.43 15.83
C LYS A 83 12.26 3.99 15.32
N ILE A 84 12.29 4.52 14.10
CA ILE A 84 13.46 5.23 13.55
C ILE A 84 13.85 6.43 14.43
N LYS A 85 12.89 7.29 14.79
CA LYS A 85 13.17 8.47 15.65
C LYS A 85 13.75 8.09 17.01
N LYS A 86 13.36 6.92 17.55
CA LYS A 86 13.88 6.37 18.82
C LYS A 86 15.24 5.69 18.67
N GLY A 87 15.77 5.55 17.45
CA GLY A 87 17.01 4.81 17.17
C GLY A 87 16.83 3.29 17.13
N ASP A 88 15.61 2.79 17.34
CA ASP A 88 15.27 1.38 17.24
C ASP A 88 15.05 1.01 15.77
N MET A 89 16.14 0.86 15.02
CA MET A 89 16.09 0.37 13.64
C MET A 89 15.50 -1.06 13.64
N PRO A 90 14.29 -1.27 13.11
CA PRO A 90 13.54 -2.50 13.40
C PRO A 90 13.98 -3.70 12.57
N TYR A 91 14.68 -3.48 11.45
CA TYR A 91 15.13 -4.55 10.57
C TYR A 91 16.64 -4.76 10.69
N ARG A 92 17.04 -6.03 10.68
CA ARG A 92 18.44 -6.45 10.85
C ARG A 92 19.38 -5.80 9.83
N TRP A 93 18.96 -5.73 8.57
CA TRP A 93 19.73 -5.09 7.51
C TRP A 93 19.92 -3.57 7.71
N MET A 94 18.99 -2.88 8.40
CA MET A 94 19.16 -1.45 8.72
C MET A 94 20.21 -1.24 9.82
N LYS A 95 20.32 -2.18 10.76
CA LYS A 95 21.36 -2.16 11.79
C LYS A 95 22.74 -2.42 11.18
N GLU A 96 22.80 -3.36 10.23
CA GLU A 96 24.03 -3.77 9.56
C GLU A 96 24.65 -2.63 8.70
N VAL A 97 23.84 -1.79 8.05
CA VAL A 97 24.31 -0.64 7.23
C VAL A 97 24.99 0.47 8.06
N LEU A 98 24.61 0.64 9.33
CA LEU A 98 25.25 1.61 10.22
C LEU A 98 26.57 1.09 10.79
N SER A 99 26.65 -0.22 11.10
CA SER A 99 27.88 -0.84 11.59
C SER A 99 29.00 -0.94 10.54
N GLU A 100 28.69 -0.82 9.26
CA GLU A 100 29.71 -0.76 8.19
C GLU A 100 30.32 0.64 7.98
N ASN A 101 29.80 1.68 8.66
CA ASN A 101 30.29 3.07 8.56
C ASN A 101 31.04 3.57 9.81
N GLU A 102 31.31 2.70 10.79
CA GLU A 102 32.31 2.92 11.86
C GLU A 102 33.65 2.26 11.49
#